data_AF-R5LJB2-F1
#
_entry.id   AF-R5LJB2-F1
#
_cell.length_a   1.000
_cell.length_b   1.000
_cell.length_c   1.000
_cell.angle_alpha   90.00
_cell.angle_beta   90.00
_cell.angle_gamma   90.00
#
_symmetry.space_group_name_H-M   'P 1'
#
loop_
_entity.id
_entity.type
_entity.pdbx_description
1 polymer ?
#
loop_
_entity_poly.entity_id
_entity_poly.type
_entity_poly.pdbx_seq_one_letter_code
_entity_poly.pdbx_strand_id
1 'polypeptide(L)'
;MKREIEVMPGKGLEDVVSELITARENGESVYCKFNGHTLDSDTVTMDSAFLEVTGRSKDDFMRAREEYLKALERSYEGIDIPKEFDLGAILNITTGRLFTNMGDVEEVCTFLARKAKDKMGSLLDQGVMRDYVLSVYPELTGVGNDVVIKDFDDAKAYVDSQKKAFGEKLPLTPMSKGYIREHLEKSSSDTNKTEGHKTM
;
A
#
# COMPACT_ATOMS: atom_id res chain seq x y z
N MET A 1 27.61 44.62 -3.65
CA MET A 1 26.20 44.27 -3.40
C MET A 1 26.11 42.76 -3.52
N LYS A 2 25.64 42.04 -2.50
CA LYS A 2 25.53 40.57 -2.58
C LYS A 2 24.43 40.19 -3.56
N ARG A 3 24.63 39.10 -4.29
CA ARG A 3 23.65 38.58 -5.26
C ARG A 3 22.66 37.66 -4.53
N GLU A 4 21.37 37.85 -4.79
CA GLU A 4 20.33 36.93 -4.30
C GLU A 4 20.31 35.65 -5.16
N ILE A 5 20.22 34.49 -4.53
CA ILE A 5 19.91 33.22 -5.20
C ILE A 5 18.44 32.88 -4.96
N GLU A 6 17.75 32.48 -6.02
CA GLU A 6 16.37 32.04 -5.95
C GLU A 6 16.30 30.58 -5.48
N VAL A 7 15.48 30.32 -4.46
CA VAL A 7 15.25 28.96 -3.97
C VAL A 7 14.10 28.35 -4.77
N MET A 8 14.42 27.32 -5.55
CA MET A 8 13.41 26.59 -6.33
C MET A 8 12.44 25.82 -5.43
N PRO A 9 11.15 25.70 -5.82
CA PRO A 9 10.18 24.88 -5.11
C PRO A 9 10.67 23.44 -4.93
N GLY A 10 10.50 22.89 -3.73
CA GLY A 10 10.89 21.51 -3.40
C GLY A 10 12.28 21.35 -2.80
N LYS A 11 13.14 22.39 -2.78
CA LYS A 11 14.43 22.33 -2.08
C LYS A 11 14.24 22.39 -0.56
N GLY A 12 14.96 21.51 0.15
CA GLY A 12 15.04 21.54 1.61
C GLY A 12 16.04 22.58 2.11
N LEU A 13 15.99 22.89 3.41
CA LEU A 13 16.94 23.81 4.05
C LEU A 13 18.39 23.33 3.90
N GLU A 14 18.63 22.02 3.96
CA GLU A 14 19.97 21.44 3.80
C GLU A 14 20.54 21.69 2.40
N ASP A 15 19.72 21.56 1.36
CA ASP A 15 20.13 21.82 -0.02
C ASP A 15 20.50 23.29 -0.19
N VAL A 16 19.66 24.18 0.33
CA VAL A 16 19.85 25.63 0.28
C VAL A 16 21.13 26.05 0.99
N VAL A 17 21.36 25.55 2.21
CA VAL A 17 22.58 25.86 2.97
C VAL A 17 23.82 25.31 2.27
N SER A 18 23.74 24.10 1.70
CA SER A 18 24.85 23.52 0.95
C SER A 18 25.20 24.36 -0.28
N GLU A 19 24.21 24.88 -1.01
CA GLU A 19 24.44 25.78 -2.15
C GLU A 19 25.09 27.10 -1.74
N LEU A 20 24.67 27.69 -0.62
CA LEU A 20 25.29 28.90 -0.08
C LEU A 20 26.75 28.64 0.33
N ILE A 21 27.03 27.50 0.95
CA ILE A 21 28.39 27.10 1.34
C ILE A 21 29.25 26.89 0.10
N THR A 22 28.76 26.18 -0.91
CA THR A 22 29.48 25.96 -2.18
C THR A 22 29.75 27.28 -2.91
N ALA A 23 28.79 28.21 -2.93
CA ALA A 23 29.01 29.54 -3.50
C ALA A 23 30.13 30.29 -2.76
N ARG A 24 30.13 30.27 -1.42
CA ARG A 24 31.21 30.84 -0.60
C ARG A 24 32.56 30.19 -0.93
N GLU A 25 32.62 28.87 -1.02
CA GLU A 25 33.85 28.12 -1.35
C GLU A 25 34.38 28.45 -2.75
N ASN A 26 33.49 28.80 -3.68
CA ASN A 26 33.83 29.28 -5.02
C ASN A 26 34.21 30.78 -5.05
N GLY A 27 34.23 31.47 -3.90
CA GLY A 27 34.56 32.88 -3.79
C GLY A 27 33.40 33.83 -4.10
N GLU A 28 32.18 33.33 -4.21
CA GLU A 28 30.97 34.13 -4.39
C GLU A 28 30.37 34.53 -3.03
N SER A 29 29.87 35.77 -2.94
CA SER A 29 29.14 36.25 -1.77
C SER A 29 27.67 36.49 -2.15
N VAL A 30 26.81 35.62 -1.64
CA VAL A 30 25.40 35.50 -2.03
C VAL A 30 24.51 35.35 -0.79
N TYR A 31 23.20 35.58 -0.97
CA TYR A 31 22.20 35.31 0.06
C TYR A 31 20.94 34.72 -0.56
N CYS A 32 20.09 34.10 0.25
CA CYS A 32 18.77 33.65 -0.18
C CYS A 32 17.70 33.97 0.86
N LYS A 33 16.44 33.93 0.45
CA LYS A 33 15.29 33.95 1.36
C LYS A 33 14.70 32.54 1.46
N PHE A 34 14.56 32.04 2.69
CA PHE A 34 14.01 30.72 2.96
C PHE A 34 13.07 30.77 4.15
N ASN A 35 11.80 30.36 3.95
CA ASN A 35 10.76 30.39 4.98
C ASN A 35 10.65 31.72 5.75
N GLY A 36 10.88 32.86 5.07
CA GLY A 36 10.82 34.19 5.68
C GLY A 36 12.13 34.68 6.33
N HIS A 37 13.16 33.84 6.38
CA HIS A 37 14.49 34.20 6.88
C HIS A 37 15.46 34.51 5.73
N THR A 38 16.48 35.32 6.01
CA THR A 38 17.54 35.63 5.04
C THR A 38 18.81 34.89 5.46
N LEU A 39 19.26 33.94 4.65
CA LEU A 39 20.47 33.18 4.90
C LEU A 39 21.62 33.71 4.05
N ASP A 40 22.74 34.02 4.68
CA ASP A 40 23.89 34.66 4.07
C ASP A 40 25.06 33.68 3.94
N SER A 41 25.62 33.55 2.73
CA SER A 41 26.73 32.61 2.45
C SER A 41 27.94 32.83 3.36
N ASP A 42 28.22 34.08 3.74
CA ASP A 42 29.45 34.43 4.46
C ASP A 42 29.48 33.84 5.87
N THR A 43 28.31 33.75 6.52
CA THR A 43 28.19 33.36 7.94
C THR A 43 27.43 32.07 8.16
N VAL A 44 26.66 31.61 7.17
CA VAL A 44 25.79 30.44 7.37
C VAL A 44 26.60 29.17 7.61
N THR A 45 26.14 28.43 8.61
CA THR A 45 26.46 27.02 8.86
C THR A 45 25.15 26.23 8.94
N MET A 46 25.22 24.91 8.76
CA MET A 46 24.04 24.05 8.87
C MET A 46 23.29 24.27 10.19
N ASP A 47 24.01 24.25 11.31
CA ASP A 47 23.39 24.42 12.63
C ASP A 47 22.79 25.81 12.84
N SER A 48 23.47 26.87 12.39
CA SER A 48 22.93 28.24 12.49
C SER A 48 21.65 28.41 11.68
N ALA A 49 21.58 27.82 10.48
CA ALA A 49 20.42 27.91 9.62
C ALA A 49 19.23 27.15 10.20
N PHE A 50 19.44 25.94 10.72
CA PHE A 50 18.38 25.19 11.40
C PHE A 50 17.85 25.94 12.62
N LEU A 51 18.75 26.52 13.44
CA LEU A 51 18.35 27.27 14.61
C LEU A 51 17.54 28.52 14.24
N GLU A 52 17.97 29.26 13.21
CA GLU A 52 17.29 30.46 12.77
C GLU A 52 15.92 30.17 12.14
N VAL A 53 15.84 29.19 11.24
CA VAL A 53 14.63 28.90 10.45
C VAL A 53 13.61 28.08 11.24
N THR A 54 14.07 27.15 12.08
CA THR A 54 13.19 26.19 12.77
C THR A 54 13.12 26.40 14.28
N GLY A 55 14.00 27.24 14.84
CA GLY A 55 14.15 27.42 16.29
C GLY A 55 14.82 26.25 17.01
N ARG A 56 15.38 25.28 16.27
CA ARG A 56 15.93 24.02 16.82
C ARG A 56 17.29 23.70 16.20
N SER A 57 18.11 22.95 16.92
CA SER A 57 19.30 22.33 16.33
C SER A 57 18.89 21.38 15.19
N LYS A 58 19.81 21.10 14.25
CA LYS A 58 19.57 20.12 13.18
C LYS A 58 19.18 18.76 13.77
N ASP A 59 19.90 18.29 14.79
CA ASP A 59 19.66 17.00 15.41
C ASP A 59 18.26 16.92 16.05
N ASP A 60 17.84 17.96 16.76
CA ASP A 60 16.50 18.00 17.36
C ASP A 60 15.39 18.10 16.31
N PHE A 61 15.64 18.81 15.22
CA PHE A 61 14.71 18.85 14.09
C PHE A 61 14.57 17.47 13.45
N MET A 62 15.68 16.78 13.17
CA MET A 62 15.66 15.45 12.56
C MET A 62 14.98 14.42 13.46
N ARG A 63 15.25 14.45 14.78
CA ARG A 63 14.57 13.60 15.77
C ARG A 63 13.06 13.83 15.77
N ALA A 64 12.63 15.09 15.83
CA ALA A 64 11.21 15.43 15.82
C ALA A 64 10.52 15.03 14.50
N ARG A 65 11.22 15.17 13.37
CA ARG A 65 10.73 14.71 12.06
C ARG A 65 10.59 13.19 12.01
N GLU A 66 11.55 12.44 12.52
CA GLU A 66 11.49 10.97 12.58
C GLU A 66 10.33 10.50 13.47
N GLU A 67 10.15 11.12 14.64
CA GLU A 67 9.02 10.85 15.53
C GLU A 67 7.68 11.15 14.87
N TYR A 68 7.57 12.28 14.16
CA TYR A 68 6.38 12.63 13.39
C TYR A 68 6.09 11.61 12.30
N LEU A 69 7.10 11.19 11.53
CA LEU A 69 6.94 10.18 10.47
C LEU A 69 6.52 8.82 11.04
N LYS A 70 7.09 8.40 12.18
CA LYS A 70 6.67 7.17 12.88
C LYS A 70 5.24 7.28 13.42
N ALA A 71 4.87 8.43 13.97
CA ALA A 71 3.50 8.67 14.45
C ALA A 71 2.50 8.68 13.30
N LEU A 72 2.88 9.30 12.17
CA LEU A 72 2.10 9.32 10.94
C LEU A 72 1.93 7.91 10.38
N GLU A 73 3.01 7.14 10.26
CA GLU A 73 2.99 5.73 9.87
C GLU A 73 2.04 4.91 10.77
N ARG A 74 2.17 5.05 12.10
CA ARG A 74 1.24 4.44 13.07
C ARG A 74 -0.21 4.91 12.91
N SER A 75 -0.43 6.16 12.53
CA SER A 75 -1.79 6.69 12.30
C SER A 75 -2.45 6.08 11.06
N TYR A 76 -1.64 5.62 10.08
CA TYR A 76 -2.10 4.86 8.93
C TYR A 76 -2.09 3.35 9.17
N GLU A 77 -1.37 2.84 10.19
CA GLU A 77 -1.46 1.45 10.61
C GLU A 77 -2.88 1.12 11.07
N GLY A 78 -3.60 0.33 10.26
CA GLY A 78 -4.97 -0.07 10.52
C GLY A 78 -6.02 0.61 9.64
N ILE A 79 -5.64 1.62 8.85
CA ILE A 79 -6.50 2.18 7.81
C ILE A 79 -6.46 1.23 6.60
N ASP A 80 -7.56 0.53 6.37
CA ASP A 80 -7.74 -0.32 5.19
C ASP A 80 -8.18 0.53 4.01
N ILE A 81 -7.19 1.11 3.33
CA ILE A 81 -7.41 1.77 2.03
C ILE A 81 -7.82 0.69 1.02
N PRO A 82 -9.03 0.79 0.42
CA PRO A 82 -9.44 -0.15 -0.60
C PRO A 82 -8.51 -0.08 -1.81
N LYS A 83 -8.22 -1.24 -2.40
CA LYS A 83 -7.51 -1.35 -3.67
C LYS A 83 -8.43 -1.97 -4.70
N GLU A 84 -8.46 -1.38 -5.89
CA GLU A 84 -9.25 -1.88 -7.01
C GLU A 84 -8.54 -3.05 -7.71
N PHE A 85 -9.28 -4.11 -7.99
CA PHE A 85 -8.80 -5.29 -8.72
C PHE A 85 -9.71 -5.59 -9.91
N ASP A 86 -9.13 -6.12 -11.00
CA ASP A 86 -9.87 -6.51 -12.19
C ASP A 86 -10.93 -7.57 -11.87
N LEU A 87 -12.11 -7.43 -12.47
CA LEU A 87 -13.23 -8.35 -12.26
C LEU A 87 -12.83 -9.81 -12.56
N GLY A 88 -12.00 -10.07 -13.57
CA GLY A 88 -11.51 -11.40 -13.89
C GLY A 88 -10.73 -12.04 -12.73
N ALA A 89 -9.85 -11.29 -12.07
CA ALA A 89 -9.11 -11.78 -10.91
C ALA A 89 -10.06 -12.12 -9.74
N ILE A 90 -11.12 -11.34 -9.56
CA ILE A 90 -12.11 -11.57 -8.52
C ILE A 90 -13.00 -12.77 -8.84
N LEU A 91 -13.38 -12.94 -10.11
CA LEU A 91 -14.07 -14.14 -10.57
C LEU A 91 -13.20 -15.39 -10.42
N ASN A 92 -11.88 -15.31 -10.60
CA ASN A 92 -11.00 -16.42 -10.24
C ASN A 92 -11.11 -16.80 -8.76
N ILE A 93 -11.07 -15.83 -7.85
CA ILE A 93 -11.15 -16.10 -6.40
C ILE A 93 -12.51 -16.71 -6.04
N THR A 94 -13.61 -16.20 -6.58
CA THR A 94 -14.96 -16.64 -6.20
C THR A 94 -15.37 -17.99 -6.78
N THR A 95 -14.75 -18.41 -7.89
CA THR A 95 -15.11 -19.64 -8.61
C THR A 95 -14.03 -20.72 -8.56
N GLY A 96 -12.78 -20.37 -8.31
CA GLY A 96 -11.62 -21.25 -8.48
C GLY A 96 -11.27 -21.55 -9.95
N ARG A 97 -11.82 -20.77 -10.91
CA ARG A 97 -11.64 -20.97 -12.36
C ARG A 97 -10.76 -19.87 -12.96
N LEU A 98 -10.07 -20.18 -14.06
CA LEU A 98 -9.14 -19.24 -14.70
C LEU A 98 -9.86 -18.30 -15.68
N PHE A 99 -10.12 -17.07 -15.26
CA PHE A 99 -10.65 -15.95 -16.04
C PHE A 99 -9.60 -14.90 -16.42
N THR A 100 -8.50 -14.82 -15.66
CA THR A 100 -7.33 -13.98 -15.94
C THR A 100 -6.02 -14.72 -15.66
N ASN A 101 -4.89 -14.05 -15.83
CA ASN A 101 -3.56 -14.56 -15.54
C ASN A 101 -3.34 -14.73 -14.02
N MET A 102 -2.46 -15.66 -13.63
CA MET A 102 -2.21 -15.96 -12.22
C MET A 102 -1.52 -14.84 -11.46
N GLY A 103 -0.82 -13.92 -12.13
CA GLY A 103 -0.19 -12.76 -11.49
C GLY A 103 -1.23 -11.81 -10.88
N ASP A 104 -2.31 -11.53 -11.61
CA ASP A 104 -3.42 -10.72 -11.08
C ASP A 104 -4.10 -11.40 -9.88
N VAL A 105 -4.22 -12.74 -9.93
CA VAL A 105 -4.81 -13.54 -8.85
C VAL A 105 -3.92 -13.53 -7.61
N GLU A 106 -2.61 -13.71 -7.79
CA GLU A 106 -1.61 -13.64 -6.73
C GLU A 106 -1.58 -12.26 -6.08
N GLU A 107 -1.79 -11.19 -6.86
CA GLU A 107 -1.88 -9.83 -6.36
C GLU A 107 -3.09 -9.65 -5.42
N VAL A 108 -4.27 -10.14 -5.81
CA VAL A 108 -5.47 -10.15 -4.96
C VAL A 108 -5.20 -10.95 -3.68
N CYS A 109 -4.68 -12.17 -3.83
CA CYS A 109 -4.39 -13.05 -2.69
C CYS A 109 -3.45 -12.39 -1.69
N THR A 110 -2.35 -11.82 -2.18
CA THR A 110 -1.31 -11.17 -1.37
C THR A 110 -1.88 -9.95 -0.64
N PHE A 111 -2.68 -9.15 -1.33
CA PHE A 111 -3.31 -7.98 -0.74
C PHE A 111 -4.30 -8.36 0.36
N LEU A 112 -5.19 -9.31 0.10
CA LEU A 112 -6.17 -9.79 1.09
C LEU A 112 -5.48 -10.40 2.31
N ALA A 113 -4.39 -11.12 2.09
CA ALA A 113 -3.60 -11.82 3.10
C ALA A 113 -2.65 -10.94 3.91
N ARG A 114 -2.39 -9.68 3.52
CA ARG A 114 -1.23 -8.89 4.02
C ARG A 114 -1.16 -8.72 5.55
N LYS A 115 -2.27 -8.89 6.26
CA LYS A 115 -2.34 -8.81 7.73
C LYS A 115 -2.04 -10.13 8.46
N ALA A 116 -1.88 -11.24 7.73
CA ALA A 116 -1.52 -12.55 8.25
C ALA A 116 0.01 -12.72 8.37
N LYS A 117 0.65 -11.93 9.24
CA LYS A 117 2.12 -11.86 9.36
C LYS A 117 2.83 -13.21 9.66
N ASP A 118 2.19 -14.16 10.36
CA ASP A 118 2.90 -15.30 10.98
C ASP A 118 2.33 -16.71 10.67
N LYS A 119 1.37 -16.84 9.75
CA LYS A 119 0.81 -18.17 9.35
C LYS A 119 0.96 -18.46 7.86
N MET A 120 1.82 -17.73 7.17
CA MET A 120 1.93 -17.71 5.71
C MET A 120 2.82 -18.84 5.16
N GLY A 121 2.73 -20.02 5.78
CA GLY A 121 3.26 -21.26 5.23
C GLY A 121 2.23 -21.85 4.28
N SER A 122 2.34 -21.48 3.00
CA SER A 122 1.46 -21.84 1.87
C SER A 122 0.04 -21.27 1.96
N LEU A 123 -0.36 -20.56 0.90
CA LEU A 123 -1.73 -20.38 0.43
C LEU A 123 -2.78 -20.30 1.56
N LEU A 124 -3.08 -19.09 2.02
CA LEU A 124 -4.39 -18.86 2.67
C LEU A 124 -5.44 -19.59 1.84
N ASP A 125 -6.23 -20.45 2.50
CA ASP A 125 -7.20 -21.32 1.86
C ASP A 125 -8.05 -20.50 0.89
N GLN A 126 -8.06 -20.90 -0.39
CA GLN A 126 -8.86 -20.24 -1.42
C GLN A 126 -10.33 -20.14 -0.99
N GLY A 127 -10.82 -21.07 -0.16
CA GLY A 127 -12.13 -21.00 0.47
C GLY A 127 -12.32 -19.78 1.36
N VAL A 128 -11.35 -19.44 2.21
CA VAL A 128 -11.43 -18.27 3.09
C VAL A 128 -11.44 -16.96 2.30
N MET A 129 -10.62 -16.88 1.24
CA MET A 129 -10.62 -15.70 0.37
C MET A 129 -11.91 -15.58 -0.44
N ARG A 130 -12.42 -16.71 -0.94
CA ARG A 130 -13.72 -16.79 -1.62
C ARG A 130 -14.84 -16.30 -0.72
N ASP A 131 -14.93 -16.82 0.50
CA ASP A 131 -15.96 -16.44 1.46
C ASP A 131 -15.86 -14.95 1.82
N TYR A 132 -14.65 -14.42 1.93
CA TYR A 132 -14.44 -13.00 2.17
C TYR A 132 -14.97 -12.16 1.00
N VAL A 133 -14.55 -12.47 -0.22
CA VAL A 133 -14.97 -11.72 -1.42
C VAL A 133 -16.48 -11.79 -1.59
N LEU A 134 -17.11 -12.97 -1.38
CA LEU A 134 -18.57 -13.13 -1.46
C LEU A 134 -19.31 -12.45 -0.29
N SER A 135 -18.67 -12.24 0.86
CA SER A 135 -19.26 -11.44 1.93
C SER A 135 -19.29 -9.94 1.60
N VAL A 136 -18.32 -9.47 0.80
CA VAL A 136 -18.25 -8.08 0.32
C VAL A 136 -19.12 -7.87 -0.92
N TYR A 137 -19.15 -8.85 -1.81
CA TYR A 137 -19.91 -8.86 -3.07
C TYR A 137 -20.81 -10.09 -3.19
N PRO A 138 -21.92 -10.17 -2.41
CA PRO A 138 -22.83 -11.31 -2.45
C PRO A 138 -23.42 -11.59 -3.83
N GLU A 139 -23.58 -10.54 -4.66
CA GLU A 139 -24.08 -10.61 -6.03
C GLU A 139 -23.18 -11.42 -6.98
N LEU A 140 -21.91 -11.67 -6.63
CA LEU A 140 -21.01 -12.53 -7.39
C LEU A 140 -21.23 -14.03 -7.10
N THR A 141 -22.11 -14.39 -6.17
CA THR A 141 -22.38 -15.79 -5.82
C THR A 141 -22.89 -16.56 -7.05
N GLY A 142 -22.10 -17.55 -7.48
CA GLY A 142 -22.45 -18.40 -8.62
C GLY A 142 -22.07 -17.83 -9.99
N VAL A 143 -21.63 -16.58 -10.07
CA VAL A 143 -21.25 -15.94 -11.33
C VAL A 143 -20.01 -16.64 -11.89
N GLY A 144 -20.16 -17.26 -13.06
CA GLY A 144 -19.06 -17.97 -13.74
C GLY A 144 -18.83 -19.40 -13.28
N ASN A 145 -19.67 -19.96 -12.40
CA ASN A 145 -19.52 -21.36 -12.00
C ASN A 145 -19.76 -22.34 -13.17
N ASP A 146 -20.74 -22.04 -14.02
CA ASP A 146 -21.22 -22.98 -15.05
C ASP A 146 -20.89 -22.56 -16.49
N VAL A 147 -20.15 -21.46 -16.68
CA VAL A 147 -19.75 -21.01 -18.03
C VAL A 147 -18.79 -22.01 -18.66
N VAL A 148 -18.88 -22.25 -19.96
CA VAL A 148 -17.89 -23.06 -20.69
C VAL A 148 -16.79 -22.13 -21.17
N ILE A 149 -15.56 -22.35 -20.70
CA ILE A 149 -14.36 -21.58 -21.09
C ILE A 149 -13.42 -22.56 -21.78
N LYS A 150 -13.17 -22.39 -23.08
CA LYS A 150 -12.28 -23.28 -23.83
C LYS A 150 -10.85 -22.74 -23.89
N ASP A 151 -10.71 -21.42 -23.85
CA ASP A 151 -9.44 -20.71 -23.93
C ASP A 151 -9.52 -19.34 -23.24
N PHE A 152 -8.43 -18.58 -23.31
CA PHE A 152 -8.34 -17.25 -22.71
C PHE A 152 -9.22 -16.19 -23.38
N ASP A 153 -9.54 -16.36 -24.67
CA ASP A 153 -10.39 -15.40 -25.38
C ASP A 153 -11.85 -15.58 -24.94
N ASP A 154 -12.31 -16.82 -24.76
CA ASP A 154 -13.60 -17.15 -24.15
C ASP A 154 -13.70 -16.57 -22.73
N ALA A 155 -12.65 -16.75 -21.92
CA ALA A 155 -12.57 -16.21 -20.56
C ALA A 155 -12.70 -14.68 -20.56
N LYS A 156 -11.91 -14.00 -21.41
CA LYS A 156 -11.92 -12.55 -21.53
C LYS A 156 -13.29 -12.04 -22.00
N ALA A 157 -13.86 -12.65 -23.04
CA ALA A 157 -15.17 -12.28 -23.56
C ALA A 157 -16.26 -12.45 -22.49
N TYR A 158 -16.19 -13.52 -21.70
CA TYR A 158 -17.09 -13.71 -20.58
C TYR A 158 -16.93 -12.59 -19.54
N VAL A 159 -15.71 -12.34 -19.05
CA VAL A 159 -15.44 -11.26 -18.07
C VAL A 159 -15.95 -9.92 -18.60
N ASP A 160 -15.64 -9.56 -19.84
CA ASP A 160 -16.07 -8.31 -20.46
C ASP A 160 -17.61 -8.19 -20.52
N SER A 161 -18.32 -9.30 -20.74
CA SER A 161 -19.79 -9.32 -20.67
C SER A 161 -20.33 -9.05 -19.26
N GLN A 162 -19.59 -9.47 -18.22
CA GLN A 162 -19.97 -9.28 -16.82
C GLN A 162 -19.63 -7.88 -16.30
N LYS A 163 -18.64 -7.19 -16.89
CA LYS A 163 -18.26 -5.81 -16.50
C LYS A 163 -19.41 -4.80 -16.58
N LYS A 164 -20.40 -5.04 -17.44
CA LYS A 164 -21.61 -4.19 -17.52
C LYS A 164 -22.48 -4.28 -16.26
N ALA A 165 -22.50 -5.44 -15.61
CA ALA A 165 -23.31 -5.69 -14.41
C ALA A 165 -22.56 -5.33 -13.13
N PHE A 166 -21.26 -5.63 -13.06
CA PHE A 166 -20.48 -5.53 -11.82
C PHE A 166 -19.39 -4.44 -11.84
N GLY A 167 -19.11 -3.84 -12.99
CA GLY A 167 -18.01 -2.89 -13.18
C GLY A 167 -16.72 -3.57 -13.63
N GLU A 168 -15.76 -2.77 -14.07
CA GLU A 168 -14.47 -3.26 -14.58
C GLU A 168 -13.54 -3.72 -13.46
N LYS A 169 -13.58 -3.00 -12.34
CA LYS A 169 -12.77 -3.26 -11.16
C LYS A 169 -13.61 -3.13 -9.91
N LEU A 170 -13.28 -3.92 -8.90
CA LEU A 170 -13.96 -3.86 -7.61
C LEU A 170 -12.95 -3.55 -6.49
N PRO A 171 -13.29 -2.60 -5.59
CA PRO A 171 -12.44 -2.24 -4.47
C PRO A 171 -12.51 -3.27 -3.33
N LEU A 172 -11.40 -3.93 -3.04
CA LEU A 172 -11.28 -4.80 -1.85
C LEU A 172 -10.48 -4.11 -0.76
N THR A 173 -10.80 -4.45 0.48
CA THR A 173 -9.93 -4.17 1.64
C THR A 173 -9.24 -5.46 2.07
N PRO A 174 -8.10 -5.39 2.77
CA PRO A 174 -7.49 -6.57 3.32
C PRO A 174 -8.38 -7.21 4.37
N MET A 175 -8.32 -8.53 4.47
CA MET A 175 -9.02 -9.24 5.54
C MET A 175 -8.48 -8.81 6.91
N SER A 176 -9.40 -8.58 7.86
CA SER A 176 -9.01 -8.26 9.23
C SER A 176 -8.36 -9.48 9.90
N LYS A 177 -7.49 -9.25 10.88
CA LYS A 177 -6.89 -10.35 11.67
C LYS A 177 -7.95 -11.23 12.34
N GLY A 178 -9.07 -10.62 12.77
CA GLY A 178 -10.20 -11.32 13.38
C GLY A 178 -10.90 -12.25 12.39
N TYR A 179 -11.19 -11.75 11.18
CA TYR A 179 -11.81 -12.55 10.11
C TYR A 179 -10.96 -13.78 9.77
N ILE A 180 -9.66 -13.57 9.54
CA ILE A 180 -8.70 -14.63 9.21
C ILE A 180 -8.66 -15.69 10.32
N ARG A 181 -8.62 -15.26 11.59
CA ARG A 181 -8.58 -16.18 12.73
C ARG A 181 -9.82 -17.06 12.81
N GLU A 182 -11.01 -16.47 12.70
CA GLU A 182 -12.28 -17.19 12.81
C GLU A 182 -12.43 -18.27 11.72
N HIS A 183 -11.99 -17.97 10.49
CA HIS A 183 -12.18 -18.87 9.35
C HIS A 183 -11.07 -19.93 9.23
N LEU A 184 -9.86 -19.67 9.76
CA LEU A 184 -8.79 -20.69 9.87
C LEU A 184 -9.02 -21.69 11.01
N GLU A 185 -9.70 -21.29 12.09
CA GLU A 185 -10.04 -22.20 13.20
C GLU A 185 -11.15 -23.20 12.80
N LYS A 186 -12.08 -22.80 11.91
CA LYS A 186 -13.15 -23.67 11.38
C LYS A 186 -12.61 -24.81 10.51
N SER A 187 -11.68 -24.54 9.58
CA SER A 187 -11.12 -25.55 8.66
C SER A 187 -10.31 -26.66 9.37
N SER A 188 -9.79 -26.39 10.56
CA SER A 188 -9.07 -27.36 11.41
C SER A 188 -10.02 -28.29 12.20
N SER A 189 -11.29 -27.92 12.33
CA SER A 189 -12.29 -28.65 13.13
C SER A 189 -13.13 -29.64 12.31
N ASP A 190 -13.26 -29.40 10.99
CA ASP A 190 -14.02 -30.26 10.09
C ASP A 190 -13.20 -31.47 9.59
N THR A 191 -11.88 -31.35 9.50
CA THR A 191 -10.99 -32.50 9.18
C THR A 191 -11.04 -33.60 10.24
N ASN A 192 -11.24 -33.25 11.52
CA ASN A 192 -11.37 -34.22 12.61
C ASN A 192 -12.73 -34.93 12.71
N LYS A 193 -13.77 -34.48 11.97
CA LYS A 193 -15.09 -35.13 11.98
C LYS A 193 -15.25 -36.18 10.88
N THR A 194 -14.46 -36.13 9.81
CA THR A 194 -14.61 -37.04 8.67
C THR A 194 -13.87 -38.38 8.83
N GLU A 195 -12.93 -38.50 9.77
CA GLU A 195 -12.21 -39.76 10.04
C GLU A 195 -12.92 -40.69 11.04
N GLY A 196 -14.04 -40.26 11.63
CA GLY A 196 -14.72 -40.98 12.71
C GLY A 196 -15.75 -42.04 12.31
N HIS A 197 -16.02 -42.28 11.02
CA HIS A 197 -17.05 -43.24 10.58
C HIS A 197 -16.54 -44.20 9.49
N LYS A 198 -15.59 -45.07 9.87
CA LYS A 198 -15.46 -46.40 9.29
C LYS A 198 -15.04 -47.40 10.37
N THR A 199 -16.01 -47.86 11.14
CA THR A 199 -16.00 -49.21 11.75
C THR A 199 -17.42 -49.55 12.18
N MET A 200 -18.12 -50.30 11.32
CA MET A 200 -18.92 -51.47 11.68
C MET A 200 -19.08 -52.34 10.44
#